data_AF-A0A844MBB7-F1
#
_entry.id   AF-A0A844MBB7-F1
#
_cell.length_a   1.000
_cell.length_b   1.000
_cell.length_c   1.000
_cell.angle_alpha   90.00
_cell.angle_beta   90.00
_cell.angle_gamma   90.00
#
_symmetry.space_group_name_H-M   'P 1'
#
loop_
_entity.id
_entity.type
_entity.pdbx_description
1 polymer ?
#
loop_
_entity_poly.entity_id
_entity_poly.type
_entity_poly.pdbx_seq_one_letter_code
_entity_poly.pdbx_strand_id
1 'polypeptide(L)' 'MKIPPGNRLETLKGERKGQHSIRINDQYRICFIWTLEGASEVEIVDYH' A
#
# COMPACT_ATOMS: atom_id res chain seq x y z
N MET A 1 14.01 -24.37 7.94
CA MET A 1 14.07 -23.70 6.62
C MET A 1 13.09 -22.53 6.65
N LYS A 2 13.55 -21.30 6.95
CA LYS A 2 12.69 -20.12 7.09
C LYS A 2 12.57 -19.47 5.72
N ILE A 3 11.45 -19.72 5.03
CA ILE A 3 11.09 -19.01 3.82
C ILE A 3 10.81 -17.55 4.25
N PRO A 4 11.55 -16.54 3.78
CA PRO A 4 11.21 -15.15 4.08
C PRO A 4 9.80 -14.89 3.52
N PRO A 5 8.90 -14.22 4.27
CA PRO A 5 7.55 -13.94 3.81
C PRO A 5 7.66 -13.07 2.55
N GLY A 6 7.51 -13.70 1.38
CA GLY A 6 7.47 -13.01 0.11
C GLY A 6 6.35 -11.99 0.17
N ASN A 7 6.68 -10.73 -0.13
CA ASN A 7 5.73 -9.63 -0.23
C ASN A 7 4.54 -10.08 -1.07
N ARG A 8 3.40 -10.33 -0.40
CA ARG A 8 2.16 -10.73 -1.04
C ARG A 8 1.47 -9.45 -1.53
N LEU A 9 1.92 -8.99 -2.70
CA LEU A 9 1.35 -7.85 -3.39
C LEU A 9 -0.04 -8.25 -3.90
N GLU A 10 -1.06 -8.06 -3.07
CA GLU A 10 -2.46 -8.32 -3.43
C GLU A 10 -3.01 -7.09 -4.17
N THR A 11 -3.20 -7.23 -5.48
CA THR A 11 -3.92 -6.23 -6.28
C THR A 11 -5.40 -6.26 -5.89
N LEU A 12 -5.86 -5.22 -5.19
CA LEU A 12 -7.29 -5.03 -4.91
C LEU A 12 -8.04 -4.86 -6.25
N LYS A 13 -8.88 -5.85 -6.60
CA LYS A 13 -9.80 -5.78 -7.74
C LYS A 13 -11.11 -5.12 -7.30
N GLY A 14 -11.48 -4.03 -7.97
CA GLY A 14 -12.73 -3.28 -7.75
C GLY A 14 -12.61 -1.84 -8.26
N GLU A 15 -13.50 -0.94 -7.80
CA GLU A 15 -13.52 0.50 -8.16
C GLU A 15 -12.35 1.34 -7.59
N ARG A 16 -11.40 0.69 -6.89
CA ARG A 16 -10.15 1.31 -6.40
C ARG A 16 -8.91 0.81 -7.16
N LYS A 17 -9.03 0.51 -8.45
CA LYS A 17 -7.87 0.22 -9.31
C LYS A 17 -6.92 1.42 -9.30
N GLY A 18 -5.79 1.28 -8.60
CA GLY A 18 -4.71 2.28 -8.58
C GLY A 18 -4.33 2.75 -7.18
N GLN A 19 -5.14 2.51 -6.15
CA GLN A 19 -4.75 2.81 -4.77
C GLN A 19 -3.92 1.67 -4.17
N HIS A 20 -2.75 2.04 -3.66
CA HIS A 20 -1.79 1.19 -2.99
C HIS A 20 -1.59 1.68 -1.56
N SER A 21 -1.28 0.77 -0.65
CA SER A 21 -0.93 1.13 0.72
C SER A 21 0.33 0.41 1.17
N ILE A 22 1.24 1.14 1.82
CA ILE A 22 2.45 0.60 2.46
C ILE A 22 2.31 0.78 3.96
N ARG A 23 2.49 -0.31 4.72
CA ARG A 23 2.52 -0.26 6.18
C ARG A 23 3.91 0.16 6.65
N ILE A 24 4.00 1.22 7.46
CA ILE A 24 5.25 1.66 8.07
C ILE A 24 5.49 0.89 9.37
N ASN A 25 4.48 0.83 10.24
CA ASN A 25 4.53 0.10 11.51
C ASN A 25 3.12 -0.31 11.95
N ASP A 26 2.92 -0.62 13.24
CA ASP A 26 1.62 -1.04 13.74
C ASP A 26 0.55 0.08 13.72
N GLN A 27 1.00 1.34 13.72
CA GLN A 27 0.15 2.53 13.85
C GLN A 27 -0.03 3.28 12.52
N TYR A 28 0.98 3.29 11.64
CA TYR A 28 0.95 4.13 10.44
C TYR A 28 0.90 3.34 9.13
N ARG A 29 0.09 3.86 8.20
CA ARG A 29 -0.01 3.40 6.81
C ARG A 29 0.10 4.59 5.87
N ILE A 30 0.88 4.40 4.80
CA ILE A 30 0.89 5.32 3.66
C ILE A 30 -0.11 4.80 2.64
N CYS A 31 -1.08 5.63 2.25
CA CYS A 31 -1.96 5.38 1.11
C CYS A 31 -1.50 6.27 -0.06
N PHE A 32 -1.44 5.74 -1.27
CA PHE A 32 -1.10 6.50 -2.47
C PHE A 32 -1.74 5.89 -3.71
N ILE A 33 -1.87 6.69 -4.75
CA ILE A 33 -2.29 6.25 -6.08
C ILE A 33 -1.06 6.07 -6.96
N TRP A 34 -0.94 4.94 -7.66
CA TRP A 34 0.10 4.77 -8.66
C TRP A 34 -0.39 5.24 -10.03
N THR A 35 0.12 6.39 -10.48
CA THR A 35 -0.15 6.97 -11.79
C THR A 35 1.02 6.68 -12.74
N LEU A 36 0.88 7.04 -14.02
CA LEU A 36 1.97 6.91 -15.00
C LEU A 36 3.19 7.78 -14.63
N GLU A 37 2.98 8.86 -13.89
CA GLU A 37 4.02 9.81 -13.49
C GLU A 37 4.67 9.46 -12.14
N GLY A 38 4.07 8.54 -11.37
CA GLY A 38 4.60 8.05 -10.10
C GLY A 38 3.53 7.92 -9.01
N ALA A 39 3.96 8.02 -7.75
CA ALA A 39 3.03 8.04 -6.62
C ALA A 39 2.35 9.42 -6.52
N SER A 40 1.02 9.44 -6.60
CA SER A 40 0.17 10.62 -6.46
C SER A 40 -0.75 10.47 -5.26
N GLU A 41 -1.24 11.59 -4.70
CA GLU A 41 -2.14 11.58 -3.53
C GLU A 41 -1.60 10.74 -2.35
N VAL A 42 -0.35 11.01 -1.98
CA VAL A 42 0.32 10.31 -0.87
C VAL A 42 -0.18 10.86 0.47
N GLU A 43 -0.85 10.01 1.24
CA GLU A 43 -1.41 10.35 2.56
C GLU A 43 -0.88 9.39 3.62
N ILE A 44 -0.53 9.92 4.80
CA ILE A 44 -0.17 9.13 5.96
C ILE A 44 -1.39 9.05 6.87
N VAL A 45 -1.93 7.85 7.02
CA VAL A 45 -3.10 7.57 7.86
C VAL A 45 -2.64 6.85 9.12
N ASP A 46 -3.09 7.36 10.26
CA ASP A 46 -2.98 6.67 11.55
C ASP A 46 -4.14 5.67 11.68
N TYR A 47 -3.80 4.42 11.96
CA TYR A 47 -4.74 3.34 12.21
C TYR A 47 -4.75 3.10 13.73
N HIS A 48 -5.56 3.88 14.45
CA HIS A 48 -5.95 3.63 15.83
C HIS A 48 -7.47 3.58 15.94
#